data_AF-K8DXE1-F1
#
_entry.id   AF-K8DXE1-F1
#
_cell.length_a   1.000
_cell.length_b   1.000
_cell.length_c   1.000
_cell.angle_alpha   90.00
_cell.angle_beta   90.00
_cell.angle_gamma   90.00
#
_symmetry.space_group_name_H-M   'P 1'
#
loop_
_entity.id
_entity.type
_entity.pdbx_description
1 polymer ?
#
loop_
_entity_poly.entity_id
_entity_poly.type
_entity_poly.pdbx_seq_one_letter_code
_entity_poly.pdbx_strand_id
1 'polypeptide(L)'
;MEVFLQQLINGISLGSIYALIALGYTMVYGIVQLINFAHGDIYMVGAYLGFFATAVLGWSFVPALLLAMVVCAILGMVIEKLAYTPLRNAPRIAALITAIGVSLFLEYGMMLMVTPQVRTFPQVLPEVQYKLFGDLVITNRQIIILVVTVALMVLLQYIVHKTKIGKAMRAVSHDKQTAQLMGINVNKTISATFAIGSALAAAAGVLVGIYYNAINPLMGIMPGLKAFVAAVLGGIGIIPGAMTGGFLLGIVEAMVSGYGKSLYRDPVAFIILIIILIVKPAGLFGKNVREKV
;
A
#
# COMPACT_ATOMS: atom_id res chain seq x y z
N MET A 1 21.53 -2.79 -23.08
CA MET A 1 21.58 -3.44 -21.74
C MET A 1 21.38 -2.42 -20.62
N GLU A 2 22.01 -1.25 -20.71
CA GLU A 2 21.93 -0.20 -19.68
C GLU A 2 20.51 0.30 -19.42
N VAL A 3 19.71 0.56 -20.48
CA VAL A 3 18.30 0.95 -20.33
C VAL A 3 17.51 -0.08 -19.53
N PHE A 4 17.69 -1.37 -19.83
CA PHE A 4 17.01 -2.44 -19.09
C PHE A 4 17.41 -2.44 -17.61
N LEU A 5 18.70 -2.37 -17.29
CA LEU A 5 19.18 -2.35 -15.91
C LEU A 5 18.71 -1.10 -15.15
N GLN A 6 18.72 0.07 -15.81
CA GLN A 6 18.23 1.32 -15.21
C GLN A 6 16.73 1.23 -14.90
N GLN A 7 15.93 0.69 -15.82
CA GLN A 7 14.50 0.52 -15.58
C GLN A 7 14.21 -0.56 -14.55
N LEU A 8 15.09 -1.56 -14.40
CA LEU A 8 14.95 -2.56 -13.35
C LEU A 8 15.10 -1.91 -11.97
N ILE A 9 16.09 -1.01 -11.81
CA ILE A 9 16.29 -0.23 -10.58
C ILE A 9 15.10 0.69 -10.29
N ASN A 10 14.64 1.43 -11.31
CA ASN A 10 13.46 2.30 -11.19
C ASN A 10 12.21 1.49 -10.82
N GLY A 11 12.06 0.32 -11.44
CA GLY A 11 10.95 -0.60 -11.24
C GLY A 11 10.94 -1.24 -9.86
N ILE A 12 12.11 -1.60 -9.31
CA ILE A 12 12.23 -2.06 -7.92
C ILE A 12 11.85 -0.95 -6.94
N SER A 13 12.27 0.29 -7.22
CA SER A 13 11.94 1.45 -6.38
C SER A 13 10.44 1.73 -6.37
N LEU A 14 9.82 1.79 -7.55
CA LEU A 14 8.38 1.97 -7.68
C LEU A 14 7.59 0.78 -7.11
N GLY A 15 8.06 -0.43 -7.37
CA GLY A 15 7.46 -1.67 -6.89
C GLY A 15 7.52 -1.81 -5.37
N SER A 16 8.54 -1.24 -4.73
CA SER A 16 8.62 -1.16 -3.26
C SER A 16 7.44 -0.39 -2.68
N ILE A 17 7.07 0.73 -3.30
CA ILE A 17 5.94 1.57 -2.88
C ILE A 17 4.63 0.81 -3.10
N TYR A 18 4.44 0.21 -4.28
CA TYR A 18 3.25 -0.60 -4.56
C TYR A 18 3.14 -1.81 -3.62
N ALA A 19 4.26 -2.43 -3.26
CA ALA A 19 4.28 -3.56 -2.35
C ALA A 19 3.83 -3.17 -0.93
N LEU A 20 4.23 -1.99 -0.41
CA LEU A 20 3.75 -1.50 0.89
C LEU A 20 2.24 -1.25 0.90
N ILE A 21 1.69 -0.64 -0.15
CA ILE A 21 0.24 -0.42 -0.26
C ILE A 21 -0.49 -1.77 -0.44
N ALA A 22 0.04 -2.67 -1.29
CA ALA A 22 -0.52 -3.99 -1.55
C ALA A 22 -0.55 -4.85 -0.29
N LEU A 23 0.46 -4.74 0.58
CA LEU A 23 0.50 -5.39 1.88
C LEU A 23 -0.66 -4.93 2.78
N GLY A 24 -0.93 -3.62 2.82
CA GLY A 24 -2.07 -3.09 3.57
C GLY A 24 -3.41 -3.63 3.05
N TYR A 25 -3.61 -3.65 1.73
CA TYR A 25 -4.79 -4.28 1.10
C TYR A 25 -4.92 -5.76 1.47
N THR A 26 -3.81 -6.49 1.39
CA THR A 26 -3.75 -7.94 1.65
C THR A 26 -4.09 -8.25 3.09
N MET A 27 -3.61 -7.45 4.04
CA MET A 27 -3.91 -7.62 5.46
C MET A 27 -5.39 -7.39 5.77
N VAL A 28 -5.94 -6.26 5.28
CA VAL A 28 -7.35 -5.91 5.53
C VAL A 28 -8.29 -6.91 4.84
N TYR A 29 -8.02 -7.22 3.58
CA TYR A 29 -8.84 -8.19 2.83
C TYR A 29 -8.70 -9.61 3.41
N GLY A 30 -7.51 -10.04 3.80
CA GLY A 30 -7.28 -11.38 4.35
C GLY A 30 -8.11 -11.66 5.60
N ILE A 31 -8.43 -10.62 6.39
CA ILE A 31 -9.27 -10.77 7.59
C ILE A 31 -10.73 -10.43 7.30
N VAL A 32 -11.01 -9.30 6.67
CA VAL A 32 -12.39 -8.80 6.54
C VAL A 32 -13.09 -9.34 5.30
N GLN A 33 -12.33 -9.73 4.26
CA GLN A 33 -12.81 -10.12 2.92
C GLN A 33 -13.62 -9.03 2.22
N LEU A 34 -13.34 -7.77 2.55
CA LEU A 34 -13.90 -6.59 1.91
C LEU A 34 -12.78 -5.73 1.33
N ILE A 35 -13.03 -5.14 0.17
CA ILE A 35 -12.08 -4.25 -0.49
C ILE A 35 -12.25 -2.85 0.10
N ASN A 36 -11.16 -2.29 0.63
CA ASN A 36 -11.14 -0.95 1.20
C ASN A 36 -10.52 0.04 0.20
N PHE A 37 -11.34 0.67 -0.63
CA PHE A 37 -10.87 1.67 -1.61
C PHE A 37 -10.26 2.92 -0.95
N ALA A 38 -10.74 3.31 0.23
CA ALA A 38 -10.19 4.44 1.01
C ALA A 38 -8.73 4.22 1.44
N HIS A 39 -8.18 3.01 1.32
CA HIS A 39 -6.78 2.73 1.65
C HIS A 39 -5.79 3.52 0.80
N GLY A 40 -6.09 3.75 -0.49
CA GLY A 40 -5.30 4.62 -1.36
C GLY A 40 -5.28 6.07 -0.86
N ASP A 41 -6.36 6.54 -0.26
CA ASP A 41 -6.44 7.92 0.25
C ASP A 41 -5.77 8.06 1.61
N ILE A 42 -5.70 6.99 2.40
CA ILE A 42 -4.84 6.96 3.60
C ILE A 42 -3.36 7.11 3.20
N TYR A 43 -2.96 6.55 2.06
CA TYR A 43 -1.64 6.79 1.47
C TYR A 43 -1.45 8.28 1.09
N MET A 44 -2.47 8.94 0.52
CA MET A 44 -2.43 10.39 0.27
C MET A 44 -2.31 11.18 1.58
N VAL A 45 -3.14 10.89 2.59
CA VAL A 45 -3.06 11.55 3.91
C VAL A 45 -1.66 11.38 4.51
N GLY A 46 -1.08 10.17 4.43
CA GLY A 46 0.28 9.90 4.89
C GLY A 46 1.34 10.74 4.19
N ALA A 47 1.22 10.91 2.86
CA ALA A 47 2.11 11.77 2.09
C ALA A 47 2.05 13.23 2.58
N TYR A 48 0.85 13.75 2.83
CA TYR A 48 0.69 15.11 3.35
C TYR A 48 1.12 15.29 4.80
N LEU A 49 0.94 14.28 5.66
CA LEU A 49 1.46 14.32 7.03
C LEU A 49 2.98 14.33 7.04
N GLY A 50 3.62 13.52 6.17
CA GLY A 50 5.05 13.58 5.95
C GLY A 50 5.50 14.94 5.43
N PHE A 51 4.78 15.50 4.46
CA PHE A 51 5.04 16.86 3.96
C PHE A 51 4.91 17.91 5.07
N PHE A 52 3.85 17.87 5.88
CA PHE A 52 3.66 18.81 6.98
C PHE A 52 4.79 18.72 8.01
N ALA A 53 5.16 17.51 8.43
CA ALA A 53 6.25 17.31 9.38
C ALA A 53 7.60 17.82 8.84
N THR A 54 7.85 17.64 7.54
CA THR A 54 9.14 17.99 6.93
C THR A 54 9.20 19.47 6.51
N ALA A 55 8.18 19.97 5.83
CA ALA A 55 8.14 21.31 5.26
C ALA A 55 7.76 22.39 6.28
N VAL A 56 6.86 22.08 7.22
CA VAL A 56 6.35 23.07 8.19
C VAL A 56 7.06 22.94 9.53
N LEU A 57 7.21 21.72 10.05
CA LEU A 57 7.88 21.50 11.35
C LEU A 57 9.41 21.37 11.22
N GLY A 58 9.95 21.24 9.99
CA GLY A 58 11.39 21.11 9.77
C GLY A 58 11.99 19.79 10.25
N TRP A 59 11.16 18.75 10.46
CA TRP A 59 11.64 17.46 10.95
C TRP A 59 12.42 16.70 9.88
N SER A 60 13.37 15.87 10.32
CA SER A 60 14.06 14.94 9.44
C SER A 60 13.13 13.81 8.97
N PHE A 61 13.61 13.05 7.98
CA PHE A 61 12.83 11.99 7.33
C PHE A 61 12.22 10.97 8.31
N VAL A 62 13.01 10.45 9.25
CA VAL A 62 12.58 9.35 10.13
C VAL A 62 11.44 9.76 11.08
N PRO A 63 11.54 10.87 11.84
CA PRO A 63 10.43 11.35 12.66
C PRO A 63 9.16 11.66 11.85
N ALA A 64 9.32 12.24 10.65
CA ALA A 64 8.20 12.53 9.76
C ALA A 64 7.48 11.26 9.29
N LEU A 65 8.25 10.22 8.91
CA LEU A 65 7.72 8.91 8.54
C LEU A 65 6.94 8.28 9.70
N LEU A 66 7.52 8.27 10.91
CA LEU A 66 6.88 7.69 12.09
C LEU A 66 5.59 8.45 12.47
N LEU A 67 5.60 9.78 12.39
CA LEU A 67 4.40 10.57 12.65
C LEU A 67 3.29 10.23 11.64
N ALA A 68 3.61 10.19 10.35
CA ALA A 68 2.65 9.81 9.32
C ALA A 68 2.07 8.40 9.58
N MET A 69 2.92 7.43 9.92
CA MET A 69 2.50 6.07 10.23
C MET A 69 1.57 6.00 11.44
N VAL A 70 1.91 6.68 12.54
CA VAL A 70 1.11 6.65 13.78
C VAL A 70 -0.24 7.32 13.59
N VAL A 71 -0.27 8.51 12.96
CA VAL A 71 -1.52 9.24 12.74
C VAL A 71 -2.41 8.48 11.76
N CYS A 72 -1.87 7.93 10.67
CA CYS A 72 -2.66 7.12 9.75
C CYS A 72 -3.10 5.78 10.35
N ALA A 73 -2.33 5.18 11.26
CA ALA A 73 -2.79 4.01 12.01
C ALA A 73 -4.04 4.32 12.83
N ILE A 74 -4.06 5.47 13.51
CA ILE A 74 -5.23 5.96 14.25
C ILE A 74 -6.38 6.23 13.29
N LEU A 75 -6.13 6.95 12.19
CA LEU A 75 -7.14 7.23 11.17
C LEU A 75 -7.75 5.94 10.60
N GLY A 76 -6.94 4.92 10.34
CA GLY A 76 -7.38 3.60 9.90
C GLY A 76 -8.33 2.94 10.89
N MET A 77 -8.01 2.99 12.19
CA MET A 77 -8.90 2.49 13.24
C MET A 77 -10.20 3.29 13.34
N VAL A 78 -10.14 4.61 13.16
CA VAL A 78 -11.34 5.47 13.17
C VAL A 78 -12.26 5.14 12.00
N ILE A 79 -11.70 5.02 10.79
CA ILE A 79 -12.44 4.61 9.59
C ILE A 79 -13.06 3.22 9.81
N GLU A 80 -12.30 2.28 10.35
CA GLU A 80 -12.80 0.93 10.65
C GLU A 80 -13.99 0.94 11.62
N LYS A 81 -13.91 1.73 12.69
CA LYS A 81 -14.97 1.80 13.70
C LYS A 81 -16.21 2.55 13.21
N LEU A 82 -16.02 3.66 12.50
CA LEU A 82 -17.14 4.52 12.10
C LEU A 82 -17.80 4.04 10.80
N ALA A 83 -17.01 3.63 9.82
CA ALA A 83 -17.51 3.31 8.48
C ALA A 83 -17.76 1.81 8.30
N TYR A 84 -16.84 0.95 8.75
CA TYR A 84 -16.90 -0.48 8.43
C TYR A 84 -17.60 -1.33 9.50
N THR A 85 -17.42 -1.03 10.78
CA THR A 85 -18.01 -1.79 11.88
C THR A 85 -19.54 -1.85 11.82
N PRO A 86 -20.28 -0.76 11.53
CA PRO A 86 -21.74 -0.80 11.41
C PRO A 86 -22.23 -1.67 10.26
N LEU A 87 -21.40 -1.86 9.23
CA LEU A 87 -21.76 -2.54 7.98
C LEU A 87 -21.33 -4.00 7.94
N ARG A 88 -20.82 -4.56 9.05
CA ARG A 88 -20.32 -5.95 9.07
C ARG A 88 -21.36 -7.00 8.74
N ASN A 89 -22.63 -6.73 9.04
CA ASN A 89 -23.75 -7.60 8.72
C ASN A 89 -24.54 -7.13 7.48
N ALA A 90 -24.10 -6.03 6.85
CA ALA A 90 -24.76 -5.48 5.68
C ALA A 90 -24.29 -6.19 4.40
N PRO A 91 -25.03 -6.07 3.28
CA PRO A 91 -24.59 -6.58 2.00
C PRO A 91 -23.23 -6.01 1.58
N ARG A 92 -22.40 -6.80 0.89
CA ARG A 92 -21.05 -6.39 0.44
C ARG A 92 -21.06 -5.08 -0.37
N ILE A 93 -22.12 -4.83 -1.12
CA ILE A 93 -22.31 -3.61 -1.92
C ILE A 93 -22.37 -2.37 -1.01
N ALA A 94 -23.02 -2.46 0.16
CA ALA A 94 -23.08 -1.34 1.10
C ALA A 94 -21.68 -0.97 1.61
N ALA A 95 -20.85 -1.96 1.95
CA ALA A 95 -19.47 -1.72 2.36
C ALA A 95 -18.61 -1.10 1.24
N LEU A 96 -18.85 -1.46 -0.02
CA LEU A 96 -18.17 -0.87 -1.17
C LEU A 96 -18.58 0.60 -1.36
N ILE A 97 -19.87 0.91 -1.30
CA ILE A 97 -20.38 2.29 -1.38
C ILE A 97 -19.77 3.14 -0.26
N THR A 98 -19.72 2.62 0.95
CA THR A 98 -19.11 3.30 2.09
C THR A 98 -17.61 3.49 1.93
N ALA A 99 -16.89 2.51 1.37
CA ALA A 99 -15.47 2.65 1.06
C ALA A 99 -15.21 3.80 0.08
N ILE A 100 -16.04 3.92 -0.97
CA ILE A 100 -15.99 5.04 -1.92
C ILE A 100 -16.36 6.36 -1.21
N GLY A 101 -17.40 6.37 -0.37
CA GLY A 101 -17.78 7.56 0.38
C GLY A 101 -16.67 8.08 1.30
N VAL A 102 -15.98 7.18 2.01
CA VAL A 102 -14.80 7.54 2.83
C VAL A 102 -13.65 8.03 1.96
N SER A 103 -13.40 7.39 0.81
CA SER A 103 -12.38 7.80 -0.15
C SER A 103 -12.58 9.25 -0.60
N LEU A 104 -13.77 9.57 -1.11
CA LEU A 104 -14.13 10.94 -1.52
C LEU A 104 -14.09 11.93 -0.35
N PHE A 105 -14.52 11.51 0.85
CA PHE A 105 -14.44 12.34 2.05
C PHE A 105 -12.98 12.70 2.39
N LEU A 106 -12.07 11.74 2.30
CA LEU A 106 -10.64 11.99 2.55
C LEU A 106 -10.02 12.88 1.46
N GLU A 107 -10.28 12.61 0.19
CA GLU A 107 -9.76 13.40 -0.94
C GLU A 107 -10.21 14.86 -0.88
N TYR A 108 -11.53 15.09 -0.82
CA TYR A 108 -12.08 16.45 -0.81
C TYR A 108 -11.91 17.14 0.54
N GLY A 109 -11.92 16.40 1.65
CA GLY A 109 -11.54 16.93 2.96
C GLY A 109 -10.11 17.45 2.94
N MET A 110 -9.19 16.70 2.33
CA MET A 110 -7.80 17.14 2.19
C MET A 110 -7.64 18.34 1.27
N MET A 111 -8.38 18.35 0.16
CA MET A 111 -8.41 19.48 -0.78
C MET A 111 -8.88 20.78 -0.10
N LEU A 112 -9.87 20.71 0.80
CA LEU A 112 -10.31 21.86 1.59
C LEU A 112 -9.23 22.37 2.55
N MET A 113 -8.47 21.46 3.18
CA MET A 113 -7.42 21.84 4.13
C MET A 113 -6.16 22.40 3.47
N VAL A 114 -5.75 21.85 2.33
CA VAL A 114 -4.40 22.07 1.76
C VAL A 114 -4.42 22.69 0.35
N THR A 115 -5.61 23.04 -0.15
CA THR A 115 -5.90 23.54 -1.51
C THR A 115 -5.66 22.51 -2.62
N PRO A 116 -6.28 22.66 -3.82
CA PRO A 116 -6.17 21.69 -4.92
C PRO A 116 -4.81 21.66 -5.63
N GLN A 117 -3.89 22.56 -5.26
CA GLN A 117 -2.64 22.74 -5.99
C GLN A 117 -1.63 21.64 -5.67
N VAL A 118 -0.87 21.23 -6.69
CA VAL A 118 0.28 20.33 -6.51
C VAL A 118 1.31 21.04 -5.64
N ARG A 119 1.81 20.34 -4.62
CA ARG A 119 2.86 20.84 -3.73
C ARG A 119 4.15 20.09 -3.96
N THR A 120 5.25 20.84 -4.01
CA THR A 120 6.59 20.27 -4.09
C THR A 120 6.99 19.69 -2.74
N PHE A 121 7.32 18.41 -2.70
CA PHE A 121 7.79 17.77 -1.48
C PHE A 121 9.23 18.23 -1.18
N PRO A 122 9.55 18.71 0.03
CA PRO A 122 10.87 19.25 0.34
C PRO A 122 11.96 18.18 0.22
N GLN A 123 13.17 18.61 -0.15
CA GLN A 123 14.33 17.73 -0.19
C GLN A 123 14.81 17.41 1.24
N VAL A 124 14.26 16.35 1.81
CA VAL A 124 14.58 15.85 3.16
C VAL A 124 15.80 14.93 3.20
N LEU A 125 16.26 14.50 2.02
CA LEU A 125 17.40 13.61 1.84
C LEU A 125 18.37 14.26 0.84
N PRO A 126 19.68 14.25 1.12
CA PRO A 126 20.67 14.77 0.20
C PRO A 126 20.62 13.97 -1.12
N GLU A 127 20.64 14.69 -2.23
CA GLU A 127 20.66 14.08 -3.55
C GLU A 127 22.07 13.62 -3.88
N VAL A 128 22.33 12.34 -3.61
CA VAL A 128 23.56 11.67 -4.00
C VAL A 128 23.24 10.66 -5.10
N GLN A 129 23.95 10.78 -6.21
CA GLN A 129 23.86 9.88 -7.35
C GLN A 129 25.10 8.99 -7.36
N TYR A 130 24.89 7.69 -7.20
CA TYR A 130 25.93 6.68 -7.32
C TYR A 130 25.95 6.21 -8.77
N LYS A 131 27.02 6.55 -9.49
CA LYS A 131 27.29 6.01 -10.82
C LYS A 131 27.90 4.62 -10.65
N LEU A 132 27.23 3.60 -11.15
CA LEU A 132 27.79 2.25 -11.28
C LEU A 132 28.46 2.11 -12.64
N PHE A 133 28.82 0.88 -13.03
CA PHE A 133 29.39 0.57 -14.33
C PHE A 133 28.53 1.16 -15.48
N GLY A 134 29.13 2.03 -16.30
CA GLY A 134 28.48 2.70 -17.44
C GLY A 134 27.61 3.90 -17.04
N ASP A 135 26.51 4.10 -17.76
CA ASP A 135 25.52 5.18 -17.52
C ASP A 135 24.46 4.83 -16.46
N LEU A 136 24.71 3.79 -15.65
CA LEU A 136 23.80 3.37 -14.58
C LEU A 136 23.90 4.29 -13.37
N VAL A 137 22.76 4.90 -13.01
CA VAL A 137 22.67 5.83 -11.88
C VAL A 137 21.67 5.31 -10.86
N ILE A 138 22.14 5.10 -9.63
CA ILE A 138 21.30 4.82 -8.47
C ILE A 138 21.30 6.03 -7.56
N THR A 139 20.11 6.52 -7.22
CA THR A 139 19.97 7.65 -6.30
C THR A 139 19.83 7.15 -4.86
N ASN A 140 20.39 7.87 -3.89
CA ASN A 140 20.21 7.59 -2.46
C ASN A 140 18.74 7.40 -2.06
N ARG A 141 17.81 8.14 -2.68
CA ARG A 141 16.36 8.00 -2.47
C ARG A 141 15.85 6.60 -2.80
N GLN A 142 16.30 6.01 -3.90
CA GLN A 142 15.92 4.66 -4.33
C GLN A 142 16.40 3.61 -3.32
N ILE A 143 17.64 3.76 -2.83
CA ILE A 143 18.20 2.90 -1.79
C ILE A 143 17.38 3.01 -0.51
N ILE A 144 17.07 4.23 -0.06
CA ILE A 144 16.27 4.46 1.16
C ILE A 144 14.86 3.89 1.01
N ILE A 145 14.20 4.09 -0.13
CA ILE A 145 12.87 3.52 -0.40
C ILE A 145 12.91 1.99 -0.28
N LEU A 146 13.91 1.35 -0.89
CA LEU A 146 14.07 -0.10 -0.82
C LEU A 146 14.35 -0.56 0.62
N VAL A 147 15.29 0.08 1.32
CA VAL A 147 15.68 -0.27 2.70
C VAL A 147 14.50 -0.12 3.66
N VAL A 148 13.79 1.02 3.63
CA VAL A 148 12.62 1.26 4.48
C VAL A 148 11.53 0.25 4.16
N THR A 149 11.29 -0.02 2.88
CA THR A 149 10.27 -0.99 2.46
C THR A 149 10.59 -2.39 2.96
N VAL A 150 11.82 -2.88 2.75
CA VAL A 150 12.26 -4.19 3.24
C VAL A 150 12.20 -4.26 4.77
N ALA A 151 12.62 -3.20 5.47
CA ALA A 151 12.54 -3.14 6.92
C ALA A 151 11.08 -3.25 7.42
N LEU A 152 10.15 -2.51 6.81
CA LEU A 152 8.73 -2.56 7.15
C LEU A 152 8.08 -3.90 6.80
N MET A 153 8.50 -4.53 5.69
CA MET A 153 8.06 -5.87 5.30
C MET A 153 8.52 -6.93 6.31
N VAL A 154 9.80 -6.91 6.70
CA VAL A 154 10.35 -7.81 7.73
C VAL A 154 9.65 -7.60 9.06
N LEU A 155 9.42 -6.34 9.45
CA LEU A 155 8.69 -5.98 10.67
C LEU A 155 7.25 -6.51 10.63
N LEU A 156 6.53 -6.33 9.53
CA LEU A 156 5.18 -6.88 9.35
C LEU A 156 5.19 -8.40 9.45
N GLN A 157 6.12 -9.07 8.76
CA GLN A 157 6.23 -10.51 8.78
C GLN A 157 6.50 -11.04 10.20
N TYR A 158 7.37 -10.35 10.95
CA TYR A 158 7.63 -10.63 12.35
C TYR A 158 6.36 -10.44 13.20
N ILE A 159 5.64 -9.33 13.04
CA ILE A 159 4.37 -9.06 13.75
C ILE A 159 3.39 -10.20 13.49
N VAL A 160 3.17 -10.57 12.22
CA VAL A 160 2.17 -11.59 11.85
C VAL A 160 2.55 -13.00 12.32
N HIS A 161 3.84 -13.37 12.27
CA HIS A 161 4.26 -14.75 12.56
C HIS A 161 4.70 -14.99 14.00
N LYS A 162 5.23 -13.96 14.68
CA LYS A 162 5.87 -14.11 15.98
C LYS A 162 5.12 -13.45 17.14
N THR A 163 4.14 -12.58 16.89
CA THR A 163 3.39 -11.91 17.98
C THR A 163 2.02 -12.54 18.25
N LYS A 164 1.45 -12.25 19.44
CA LYS A 164 0.10 -12.70 19.82
C LYS A 164 -0.98 -12.08 18.91
N ILE A 165 -0.83 -10.81 18.55
CA ILE A 165 -1.75 -10.12 17.64
C ILE A 165 -1.70 -10.79 16.25
N GLY A 166 -0.51 -11.12 15.75
CA GLY A 166 -0.35 -11.84 14.49
C GLY A 166 -0.97 -13.25 14.48
N LYS A 167 -0.85 -13.98 15.59
CA LYS A 167 -1.56 -15.27 15.77
C LYS A 167 -3.08 -15.08 15.69
N ALA A 168 -3.61 -14.06 16.36
CA ALA A 168 -5.03 -13.73 16.29
C ALA A 168 -5.46 -13.35 14.87
N MET A 169 -4.69 -12.52 14.16
CA MET A 169 -4.97 -12.14 12.76
C MET A 169 -5.12 -13.38 11.85
N ARG A 170 -4.16 -14.32 11.94
CA ARG A 170 -4.20 -15.54 11.13
C ARG A 170 -5.36 -16.47 11.50
N ALA A 171 -5.71 -16.56 12.79
CA ALA A 171 -6.86 -17.34 13.22
C ALA A 171 -8.17 -16.75 12.68
N VAL A 172 -8.35 -15.42 12.82
CA VAL A 172 -9.54 -14.70 12.34
C VAL A 172 -9.65 -14.74 10.81
N SER A 173 -8.54 -14.72 10.07
CA SER A 173 -8.56 -14.87 8.60
C SER A 173 -8.98 -16.26 8.14
N HIS A 174 -8.84 -17.28 8.99
CA HIS A 174 -9.24 -18.64 8.65
C HIS A 174 -10.72 -18.89 8.94
N ASP A 175 -11.15 -18.59 10.17
CA ASP A 175 -12.54 -18.65 10.59
C ASP A 175 -12.80 -17.68 11.74
N LYS A 176 -13.60 -16.64 11.47
CA LYS A 176 -13.96 -15.60 12.44
C LYS A 176 -14.79 -16.14 13.60
N GLN A 177 -15.73 -17.05 13.33
CA GLN A 177 -16.65 -17.59 14.33
C GLN A 177 -15.90 -18.52 15.28
N THR A 178 -15.11 -19.45 14.73
CA THR A 178 -14.28 -20.35 15.53
C THR A 178 -13.25 -19.57 16.34
N ALA A 179 -12.59 -18.56 15.75
CA ALA A 179 -11.67 -17.70 16.49
C ALA A 179 -12.34 -17.01 17.68
N GLN A 180 -13.58 -16.54 17.52
CA GLN A 180 -14.34 -15.90 18.60
C GLN A 180 -14.70 -16.89 19.72
N LEU A 181 -15.06 -18.14 19.38
CA LEU A 181 -15.31 -19.20 20.36
C LEU A 181 -14.04 -19.58 21.15
N MET A 182 -12.87 -19.45 20.53
CA MET A 182 -11.56 -19.65 21.19
C MET A 182 -11.11 -18.43 22.03
N GLY A 183 -12.00 -17.45 22.28
CA GLY A 183 -11.73 -16.28 23.12
C GLY A 183 -10.93 -15.16 22.43
N ILE A 184 -10.73 -15.23 21.12
CA ILE A 184 -10.04 -14.16 20.38
C ILE A 184 -11.02 -12.99 20.19
N ASN A 185 -10.60 -11.80 20.60
CA ASN A 185 -11.36 -10.58 20.34
C ASN A 185 -11.22 -10.17 18.87
N VAL A 186 -12.18 -10.60 18.04
CA VAL A 186 -12.23 -10.32 16.59
C VAL A 186 -12.21 -8.81 16.32
N ASN A 187 -12.93 -8.01 17.10
CA ASN A 187 -13.01 -6.56 16.90
C ASN A 187 -11.64 -5.90 17.06
N LYS A 188 -10.94 -6.20 18.16
CA LYS A 188 -9.58 -5.68 18.40
C LYS A 188 -8.60 -6.15 17.33
N THR A 189 -8.75 -7.38 16.84
CA THR A 189 -7.90 -7.95 15.79
C THR A 189 -8.10 -7.21 14.46
N ILE A 190 -9.35 -6.91 14.09
CA ILE A 190 -9.68 -6.12 12.89
C ILE A 190 -9.14 -4.70 13.03
N SER A 191 -9.38 -4.02 14.16
CA SER A 191 -8.86 -2.65 14.37
C SER A 191 -7.33 -2.61 14.30
N ALA A 192 -6.63 -3.58 14.91
CA ALA A 192 -5.17 -3.67 14.82
C ALA A 192 -4.68 -3.89 13.38
N THR A 193 -5.45 -4.60 12.57
CA THR A 193 -5.14 -4.87 11.15
C THR A 193 -5.29 -3.61 10.31
N PHE A 194 -6.37 -2.84 10.53
CA PHE A 194 -6.53 -1.54 9.91
C PHE A 194 -5.42 -0.57 10.35
N ALA A 195 -5.03 -0.57 11.62
CA ALA A 195 -3.93 0.26 12.12
C ALA A 195 -2.61 -0.03 11.39
N ILE A 196 -2.22 -1.31 11.33
CA ILE A 196 -0.96 -1.72 10.68
C ILE A 196 -1.02 -1.49 9.16
N GLY A 197 -2.12 -1.86 8.51
CA GLY A 197 -2.30 -1.62 7.08
C GLY A 197 -2.17 -0.14 6.75
N SER A 198 -2.92 0.71 7.45
CA SER A 198 -2.89 2.16 7.24
C SER A 198 -1.53 2.79 7.53
N ALA A 199 -0.77 2.29 8.51
CA ALA A 199 0.60 2.70 8.74
C ALA A 199 1.49 2.42 7.53
N LEU A 200 1.37 1.24 6.91
CA LEU A 200 2.15 0.87 5.72
C LEU A 200 1.77 1.71 4.50
N ALA A 201 0.48 1.99 4.29
CA ALA A 201 0.02 2.92 3.26
C ALA A 201 0.59 4.33 3.47
N ALA A 202 0.61 4.82 4.71
CA ALA A 202 1.18 6.12 5.01
C ALA A 202 2.68 6.17 4.75
N ALA A 203 3.41 5.11 5.12
CA ALA A 203 4.83 4.99 4.80
C ALA A 203 5.06 5.05 3.28
N ALA A 204 4.27 4.30 2.50
CA ALA A 204 4.32 4.38 1.05
C ALA A 204 4.02 5.79 0.51
N GLY A 205 3.08 6.52 1.13
CA GLY A 205 2.73 7.90 0.79
C GLY A 205 3.91 8.85 0.93
N VAL A 206 4.57 8.81 2.09
CA VAL A 206 5.78 9.60 2.35
C VAL A 206 6.89 9.23 1.34
N LEU A 207 7.09 7.94 1.09
CA LEU A 207 8.10 7.46 0.14
C LEU A 207 7.82 7.92 -1.31
N VAL A 208 6.57 7.94 -1.77
CA VAL A 208 6.25 8.51 -3.10
C VAL A 208 6.50 10.01 -3.13
N GLY A 209 6.15 10.74 -2.08
CA GLY A 209 6.37 12.18 -2.02
C GLY A 209 7.85 12.52 -2.25
N ILE A 210 8.74 11.72 -1.63
CA ILE A 210 10.19 11.81 -1.80
C ILE A 210 10.64 11.34 -3.20
N TYR A 211 10.01 10.30 -3.75
CA TYR A 211 10.36 9.73 -5.05
C TYR A 211 10.04 10.70 -6.20
N TYR A 212 8.84 11.29 -6.21
CA TYR A 212 8.37 12.18 -7.28
C TYR A 212 8.57 13.67 -6.98
N ASN A 213 9.00 14.06 -5.78
CA ASN A 213 9.08 15.45 -5.30
C ASN A 213 7.76 16.23 -5.40
N ALA A 214 6.63 15.54 -5.49
CA ALA A 214 5.35 16.15 -5.71
C ALA A 214 4.25 15.36 -5.01
N ILE A 215 3.31 16.07 -4.42
CA ILE A 215 2.09 15.52 -3.84
C ILE A 215 0.90 16.35 -4.29
N ASN A 216 -0.26 15.70 -4.44
CA ASN A 216 -1.51 16.36 -4.76
C ASN A 216 -2.68 15.69 -4.02
N PRO A 217 -3.81 16.38 -3.77
CA PRO A 217 -4.90 15.85 -2.95
C PRO A 217 -5.72 14.73 -3.61
N LEU A 218 -5.43 14.35 -4.86
CA LEU A 218 -6.14 13.29 -5.59
C LEU A 218 -5.19 12.14 -5.98
N MET A 219 -4.03 12.05 -5.33
CA MET A 219 -3.00 11.06 -5.65
C MET A 219 -3.29 9.66 -5.10
N GLY A 220 -4.40 9.45 -4.38
CA GLY A 220 -4.70 8.21 -3.66
C GLY A 220 -5.27 7.10 -4.53
N ILE A 221 -6.26 7.41 -5.38
CA ILE A 221 -7.04 6.42 -6.14
C ILE A 221 -6.16 5.58 -7.08
N MET A 222 -5.37 6.23 -7.95
CA MET A 222 -4.65 5.50 -9.00
C MET A 222 -3.57 4.55 -8.43
N PRO A 223 -2.69 4.98 -7.50
CA PRO A 223 -1.79 4.06 -6.80
C PRO A 223 -2.53 3.00 -5.98
N GLY A 224 -3.68 3.32 -5.38
CA GLY A 224 -4.52 2.37 -4.66
C GLY A 224 -5.02 1.24 -5.56
N LEU A 225 -5.55 1.57 -6.74
CA LEU A 225 -5.98 0.59 -7.74
C LEU A 225 -4.82 -0.27 -8.25
N LYS A 226 -3.66 0.33 -8.51
CA LYS A 226 -2.46 -0.42 -8.91
C LYS A 226 -1.94 -1.34 -7.81
N ALA A 227 -1.97 -0.90 -6.56
CA ALA A 227 -1.62 -1.73 -5.43
C ALA A 227 -2.61 -2.89 -5.22
N PHE A 228 -3.89 -2.67 -5.51
CA PHE A 228 -4.87 -3.75 -5.57
C PHE A 228 -4.55 -4.76 -6.67
N VAL A 229 -4.21 -4.29 -7.88
CA VAL A 229 -3.71 -5.15 -8.97
C VAL A 229 -2.52 -5.98 -8.51
N ALA A 230 -1.54 -5.35 -7.86
CA ALA A 230 -0.37 -6.01 -7.30
C ALA A 230 -0.74 -7.07 -6.24
N ALA A 231 -1.68 -6.76 -5.34
CA ALA A 231 -2.15 -7.69 -4.33
C ALA A 231 -2.85 -8.92 -4.95
N VAL A 232 -3.69 -8.70 -5.98
CA VAL A 232 -4.37 -9.79 -6.70
C VAL A 232 -3.37 -10.62 -7.51
N LEU A 233 -2.43 -9.97 -8.22
CA LEU A 233 -1.35 -10.64 -8.94
C LEU A 233 -0.55 -11.55 -8.00
N GLY A 234 -0.19 -11.06 -6.81
CA GLY A 234 0.50 -11.81 -5.79
C GLY A 234 -0.31 -12.95 -5.16
N GLY A 235 -1.63 -12.80 -5.11
CA GLY A 235 -2.56 -13.64 -4.35
C GLY A 235 -3.03 -12.89 -3.10
N ILE A 236 -4.24 -12.32 -3.18
CA ILE A 236 -4.79 -11.46 -2.13
C ILE A 236 -4.97 -12.24 -0.82
N GLY A 237 -4.63 -11.61 0.31
CA GLY A 237 -4.58 -12.27 1.61
C GLY A 237 -3.27 -13.01 1.93
N ILE A 238 -2.34 -13.15 0.96
CA ILE A 238 -1.02 -13.78 1.16
C ILE A 238 0.07 -12.70 1.16
N ILE A 239 0.65 -12.44 2.34
CA ILE A 239 1.65 -11.37 2.56
C ILE A 239 2.86 -11.48 1.59
N PRO A 240 3.58 -12.62 1.50
CA PRO A 240 4.70 -12.72 0.54
C PRO A 240 4.27 -12.55 -0.91
N GLY A 241 3.07 -13.04 -1.25
CA GLY A 241 2.50 -12.91 -2.58
C GLY A 241 2.32 -11.44 -2.95
N ALA A 242 1.64 -10.67 -2.10
CA ALA A 242 1.41 -9.24 -2.32
C ALA A 242 2.71 -8.43 -2.46
N MET A 243 3.75 -8.79 -1.71
CA MET A 243 5.08 -8.18 -1.86
C MET A 243 5.64 -8.41 -3.26
N THR A 244 5.70 -9.67 -3.70
CA THR A 244 6.21 -10.01 -5.03
C THR A 244 5.36 -9.41 -6.14
N GLY A 245 4.03 -9.36 -5.99
CA GLY A 245 3.14 -8.72 -6.93
C GLY A 245 3.39 -7.21 -7.07
N GLY A 246 3.69 -6.52 -5.96
CA GLY A 246 4.07 -5.10 -5.98
C GLY A 246 5.38 -4.86 -6.73
N PHE A 247 6.41 -5.67 -6.46
CA PHE A 247 7.67 -5.60 -7.19
C PHE A 247 7.51 -5.91 -8.68
N LEU A 248 6.81 -6.98 -9.03
CA LEU A 248 6.55 -7.35 -10.43
C LEU A 248 5.81 -6.24 -11.17
N LEU A 249 4.76 -5.69 -10.56
CA LEU A 249 3.99 -4.60 -11.17
C LEU A 249 4.85 -3.36 -11.40
N GLY A 250 5.65 -2.96 -10.40
CA GLY A 250 6.56 -1.81 -10.51
C GLY A 250 7.62 -2.01 -11.59
N ILE A 251 8.19 -3.21 -11.68
CA ILE A 251 9.17 -3.57 -12.72
C ILE A 251 8.53 -3.49 -14.12
N VAL A 252 7.35 -4.08 -14.30
CA VAL A 252 6.69 -4.04 -15.61
C VAL A 252 6.34 -2.61 -16.01
N GLU A 253 5.82 -1.80 -15.09
CA GLU A 253 5.53 -0.39 -15.37
C GLU A 253 6.78 0.41 -15.76
N ALA A 254 7.89 0.23 -15.04
CA ALA A 254 9.14 0.92 -15.37
C ALA A 254 9.70 0.48 -16.72
N MET A 255 9.60 -0.81 -17.07
CA MET A 255 9.99 -1.29 -18.40
C MET A 255 9.15 -0.64 -19.49
N VAL A 256 7.82 -0.65 -19.35
CA VAL A 256 6.91 -0.07 -20.35
C VAL A 256 7.20 1.42 -20.56
N SER A 257 7.38 2.17 -19.48
CA SER A 257 7.75 3.59 -19.56
C SER A 257 9.14 3.80 -20.18
N GLY A 258 10.12 2.98 -19.81
CA GLY A 258 11.49 3.14 -20.30
C GLY A 258 11.71 2.81 -21.77
N TYR A 259 10.86 1.96 -22.37
CA TYR A 259 10.87 1.68 -23.80
C TYR A 259 9.99 2.65 -24.62
N GLY A 260 9.65 3.81 -24.06
CA GLY A 260 8.94 4.88 -24.77
C GLY A 260 7.41 4.70 -24.83
N LYS A 261 6.85 3.71 -24.12
CA LYS A 261 5.41 3.44 -24.07
C LYS A 261 4.77 3.98 -22.78
N SER A 262 5.24 5.12 -22.27
CA SER A 262 4.79 5.71 -20.99
C SER A 262 3.27 5.93 -20.89
N LEU A 263 2.59 6.22 -22.01
CA LEU A 263 1.12 6.34 -22.05
C LEU A 263 0.41 5.02 -21.69
N TYR A 264 1.05 3.88 -21.95
CA TYR A 264 0.51 2.55 -21.69
C TYR A 264 0.86 2.02 -20.28
N ARG A 265 1.50 2.83 -19.43
CA ARG A 265 1.88 2.42 -18.08
C ARG A 265 0.69 1.94 -17.26
N ASP A 266 -0.40 2.72 -17.22
CA ASP A 266 -1.59 2.37 -16.42
C ASP A 266 -2.40 1.22 -17.07
N PRO A 267 -2.71 1.25 -18.38
CA PRO A 267 -3.40 0.13 -19.03
C PRO A 267 -2.71 -1.22 -18.86
N VAL A 268 -1.37 -1.27 -18.91
CA VAL A 268 -0.63 -2.54 -18.76
C VAL A 268 -0.86 -3.16 -17.37
N ALA A 269 -0.92 -2.36 -16.31
CA ALA A 269 -1.26 -2.87 -14.97
C ALA A 269 -2.61 -3.58 -14.97
N PHE A 270 -3.65 -2.98 -15.55
CA PHE A 270 -4.98 -3.59 -15.60
C PHE A 270 -5.07 -4.77 -16.57
N ILE A 271 -4.31 -4.78 -17.66
CA ILE A 271 -4.21 -5.95 -18.54
C ILE A 271 -3.61 -7.15 -17.77
N ILE A 272 -2.56 -6.92 -16.97
CA ILE A 272 -1.97 -7.96 -16.11
C ILE A 272 -3.01 -8.50 -15.13
N LEU A 273 -3.85 -7.63 -14.55
CA LEU A 273 -4.96 -8.06 -13.69
C LEU A 273 -5.94 -8.98 -14.44
N ILE A 274 -6.36 -8.60 -15.64
CA ILE A 274 -7.30 -9.40 -16.44
C ILE A 274 -6.68 -10.78 -16.76
N ILE A 275 -5.42 -10.80 -17.20
CA ILE A 275 -4.70 -12.04 -17.52
C ILE A 275 -4.58 -12.94 -16.31
N ILE A 276 -4.18 -12.42 -15.14
CA ILE A 276 -4.02 -13.25 -13.95
C ILE A 276 -5.37 -13.79 -13.45
N LEU A 277 -6.44 -13.01 -13.56
CA LEU A 277 -7.78 -13.49 -13.17
C LEU A 277 -8.30 -14.61 -14.09
N ILE A 278 -7.96 -14.57 -15.38
CA ILE A 278 -8.33 -15.63 -16.34
C ILE A 278 -7.49 -16.89 -16.12
N VAL A 279 -6.17 -16.74 -15.96
CA VAL A 279 -5.23 -17.87 -15.94
C VAL A 279 -5.07 -18.49 -14.55
N LYS A 280 -5.02 -17.66 -13.51
CA LYS A 280 -4.77 -18.07 -12.12
C LYS A 280 -5.47 -17.15 -11.13
N PRO A 281 -6.80 -17.30 -10.93
CA PRO A 281 -7.62 -16.38 -10.13
C PRO A 281 -7.21 -16.29 -8.65
N ALA A 282 -6.51 -17.29 -8.12
CA ALA A 282 -5.94 -17.25 -6.78
C ALA A 282 -4.66 -16.37 -6.67
N GLY A 283 -4.13 -15.87 -7.79
CA GLY A 283 -2.86 -15.17 -7.88
C GLY A 283 -1.65 -16.11 -7.90
N LEU A 284 -0.45 -15.54 -8.00
CA LEU A 284 0.80 -16.29 -8.16
C LEU A 284 1.09 -17.22 -6.97
N PHE A 285 0.84 -16.77 -5.73
CA PHE A 285 1.09 -17.54 -4.51
C PHE A 285 -0.17 -18.15 -3.90
N GLY A 286 -1.33 -17.95 -4.53
CA GLY A 286 -2.62 -18.49 -4.09
C GLY A 286 -2.68 -20.01 -4.11
N LYS A 287 -3.35 -20.59 -3.12
CA LYS A 287 -3.76 -22.00 -3.13
C LYS A 287 -5.20 -22.07 -3.62
N ASN A 288 -5.47 -22.88 -4.65
CA ASN A 288 -6.83 -23.16 -5.10
C ASN A 288 -7.52 -24.00 -4.02
N VAL A 289 -8.27 -23.35 -3.13
CA VAL A 289 -9.19 -24.06 -2.23
C VAL A 289 -10.39 -24.43 -3.10
N ARG A 290 -10.34 -25.62 -3.72
CA ARG A 290 -11.55 -26.26 -4.23
C ARG A 290 -12.41 -26.55 -3.01
N GLU A 291 -13.50 -25.81 -2.86
CA GLU A 291 -14.57 -26.17 -1.95
C GLU A 291 -15.03 -27.57 -2.39
N LYS A 292 -14.76 -28.58 -1.55
CA LYS A 292 -15.33 -29.91 -1.76
C LYS A 292 -16.80 -29.79 -1.38
N VAL A 293 -17.65 -29.66 -2.40
CA VAL A 293 -19.10 -29.83 -2.29
C VAL A 293 -19.40 -31.27 -1.90
#